data_AF-A0A2E8GZ23-F1
#
_entry.id   AF-A0A2E8GZ23-F1
#
_cell.length_a   1.000
_cell.length_b   1.000
_cell.length_c   1.000
_cell.angle_alpha   90.00
_cell.angle_beta   90.00
_cell.angle_gamma   90.00
#
_symmetry.space_group_name_H-M   'P 1'
#
loop_
_entity.id
_entity.type
_entity.pdbx_description
1 polymer ?
#
loop_
_entity_poly.entity_id
_entity_poly.type
_entity_poly.pdbx_seq_one_letter_code
_entity_poly.pdbx_strand_id
1 'polypeptide(L)'
;MRVIVLFCLAVWTSGVAAQDVDNCIECHAEEEDEIGAPVQLMLNDVHARQGLSCADCHGGDPNTDDEDEAMWDAEDFRGAPDKDEIPDFCGSCHSDATYMRQYDPSLRVDQEALYHVSTHGRLLDAGDTQVATCISCHDAHGILPSSDPRSPVYPANVPGTCGVCHSDAEYMADYDIPTDQQAKYSGSVHGRPLLDGHDLSAPTCNDCHGNHGATPPGVKSLVNVCGQCHAVMADFVKESPHEIGYEKLGIAACTTCHSHHDIATPSDDMVGNNASAVCARCHSPEARSMTIAASDEKVELANLERGWQGAAVIRTALDSLRLMHALADSIAREAERAGMSVEDVLYDINEAHGRLTRARSVLHSFTPDRVLEVTGEGMELATRARDAGYQALDDLDYRREGLALSLIVIAVLGLALYAKIRDLDSERNPS
;
A
#
# COMPACT_ATOMS: atom_id res chain seq x y z
N MET A 1 16.64 79.91 22.31
CA MET A 1 17.58 79.50 23.39
C MET A 1 17.61 77.99 23.40
N ARG A 2 18.79 77.39 23.19
CA ARG A 2 19.02 75.97 22.90
C ARG A 2 18.80 75.11 24.16
N VAL A 3 18.12 73.97 24.02
CA VAL A 3 18.21 72.86 24.98
C VAL A 3 18.84 71.70 24.22
N ILE A 4 20.06 71.35 24.62
CA ILE A 4 20.81 70.19 24.12
C ILE A 4 20.43 69.02 25.03
N VAL A 5 19.82 67.97 24.47
CA VAL A 5 19.60 66.69 25.15
C VAL A 5 20.67 65.74 24.66
N LEU A 6 21.60 65.35 25.54
CA LEU A 6 22.54 64.27 25.31
C LEU A 6 21.81 62.93 25.43
N PHE A 7 21.80 62.16 24.34
CA PHE A 7 21.43 60.74 24.35
C PHE A 7 22.71 59.91 24.54
N CYS A 8 22.83 59.23 25.68
CA CYS A 8 23.85 58.20 25.89
C CYS A 8 23.46 56.95 25.07
N LEU A 9 24.27 56.61 24.08
CA LEU A 9 24.24 55.31 23.40
C LEU A 9 24.91 54.27 24.31
N ALA A 10 24.09 53.45 24.97
CA ALA A 10 24.57 52.22 25.60
C ALA A 10 24.72 51.15 24.51
N VAL A 11 25.96 50.81 24.18
CA VAL A 11 26.30 49.66 23.34
C VAL A 11 26.03 48.41 24.18
N TRP A 12 24.99 47.67 23.85
CA TRP A 12 24.75 46.33 24.38
C TRP A 12 25.65 45.37 23.60
N THR A 13 26.77 44.99 24.21
CA THR A 13 27.53 43.82 23.77
C THR A 13 26.73 42.59 24.18
N SER A 14 25.96 42.02 23.24
CA SER A 14 25.44 40.67 23.39
C SER A 14 26.65 39.74 23.49
N GLY A 15 26.96 39.27 24.70
CA GLY A 15 27.85 38.14 24.88
C GLY A 15 27.18 36.95 24.21
N VAL A 16 27.78 36.48 23.11
CA VAL A 16 27.56 35.13 22.63
C VAL A 16 28.13 34.26 23.75
N ALA A 17 27.27 33.60 24.52
CA ALA A 17 27.71 32.53 25.39
C ALA A 17 28.46 31.53 24.50
N ALA A 18 29.70 31.21 24.86
CA ALA A 18 30.38 30.08 24.25
C ALA A 18 29.45 28.87 24.38
N GLN A 19 29.24 28.11 23.31
CA GLN A 19 28.73 26.76 23.49
C GLN A 19 29.73 26.06 24.41
N ASP A 20 29.26 25.58 25.56
CA ASP A 20 30.08 24.74 26.42
C ASP A 20 30.58 23.56 25.58
N VAL A 21 31.88 23.34 25.58
CA VAL A 21 32.52 22.28 24.81
C VAL A 21 32.17 20.95 25.49
N ASP A 22 31.58 20.02 24.75
CA ASP A 22 31.29 18.68 25.24
C ASP A 22 32.58 17.85 25.16
N ASN A 23 33.23 17.63 26.31
CA ASN A 23 34.49 16.90 26.38
C ASN A 23 34.33 15.42 26.03
N CYS A 24 33.12 14.85 26.12
CA CYS A 24 32.86 13.49 25.63
C CYS A 24 33.13 13.43 24.11
N ILE A 25 32.70 14.45 23.37
CA ILE A 25 32.92 14.54 21.92
C ILE A 25 34.39 14.80 21.60
N GLU A 26 35.03 15.76 22.27
CA GLU A 26 36.44 16.11 21.99
C GLU A 26 37.36 14.90 22.19
N CYS A 27 37.22 14.19 23.32
CA CYS A 27 38.04 13.01 23.60
C CYS A 27 37.71 11.85 22.66
N HIS A 28 36.42 11.50 22.47
CA HIS A 28 36.07 10.35 21.65
C HIS A 28 36.19 10.60 20.13
N ALA A 29 36.18 11.84 19.65
CA ALA A 29 36.36 12.16 18.23
C ALA A 29 37.77 11.83 17.72
N GLU A 30 38.77 11.87 18.61
CA GLU A 30 40.17 11.61 18.27
C GLU A 30 40.53 10.11 18.27
N GLU A 31 39.63 9.27 18.78
CA GLU A 31 39.82 7.82 18.82
C GLU A 31 39.50 7.17 17.46
N GLU A 32 40.43 6.37 16.93
CA GLU A 32 40.24 5.61 15.67
C GLU A 32 39.43 4.30 15.87
N ASP A 33 39.05 4.01 17.12
CA ASP A 33 38.49 2.75 17.58
C ASP A 33 36.94 2.74 17.56
N GLU A 34 36.32 1.68 18.07
CA GLU A 34 34.84 1.49 18.10
C GLU A 34 34.07 2.64 18.77
N ILE A 35 34.74 3.50 19.54
CA ILE A 35 34.15 4.60 20.31
C ILE A 35 34.15 5.93 19.55
N GLY A 36 35.00 6.11 18.52
CA GLY A 36 35.01 7.33 17.71
C GLY A 36 33.94 7.36 16.61
N ALA A 37 33.50 6.20 16.13
CA ALA A 37 32.45 6.10 15.11
C ALA A 37 31.08 6.68 15.57
N PRO A 38 30.59 6.40 16.80
CA PRO A 38 29.40 7.04 17.36
C PRO A 38 29.39 8.58 17.28
N VAL A 39 30.53 9.23 17.53
CA VAL A 39 30.64 10.70 17.49
C VAL A 39 30.24 11.25 16.11
N GLN A 40 30.70 10.59 15.03
CA GLN A 40 30.36 11.00 13.67
C GLN A 40 28.89 10.74 13.32
N LEU A 41 28.33 9.64 13.81
CA LEU A 41 26.92 9.28 13.59
C LEU A 41 25.98 10.27 14.30
N MET A 42 26.36 10.71 15.50
CA MET A 42 25.56 11.64 16.31
C MET A 42 25.32 13.00 15.65
N LEU A 43 26.18 13.43 14.71
CA LEU A 43 26.01 14.69 13.97
C LEU A 43 24.65 14.79 13.24
N ASN A 44 24.06 13.66 12.85
CA ASN A 44 22.79 13.62 12.14
C ASN A 44 21.63 13.08 12.98
N ASP A 45 21.89 12.75 14.24
CA ASP A 45 20.95 12.11 15.13
C ASP A 45 19.76 13.02 15.49
N VAL A 46 18.58 12.43 15.60
CA VAL A 46 17.35 13.14 15.95
C VAL A 46 17.40 13.71 17.36
N HIS A 47 18.02 13.02 18.32
CA HIS A 47 18.21 13.44 19.71
C HIS A 47 19.20 14.59 19.80
N ALA A 48 20.33 14.51 19.10
CA ALA A 48 21.31 15.60 19.03
C ALA A 48 20.69 16.91 18.49
N ARG A 49 19.82 16.80 17.48
CA ARG A 49 19.07 17.96 16.95
C ARG A 49 18.10 18.58 17.95
N GLN A 50 17.67 17.83 18.95
CA GLN A 50 16.85 18.32 20.07
C GLN A 50 17.68 18.86 21.23
N GLY A 51 19.01 18.85 21.12
CA GLY A 51 19.93 19.36 22.13
C GLY A 51 20.33 18.32 23.18
N LEU A 52 20.09 17.03 22.95
CA LEU A 52 20.60 15.96 23.81
C LEU A 52 22.06 15.64 23.45
N SER A 53 22.88 15.51 24.48
CA SER A 53 24.31 15.21 24.45
C SER A 53 24.58 13.72 24.68
N CYS A 54 25.85 13.32 24.63
CA CYS A 54 26.30 11.97 24.99
C CYS A 54 25.89 11.61 26.42
N ALA A 55 26.04 12.56 27.34
CA ALA A 55 25.76 12.37 28.77
C ALA A 55 24.26 12.21 29.07
N ASP A 56 23.36 12.74 28.24
CA ASP A 56 21.92 12.54 28.42
C ASP A 56 21.49 11.07 28.25
N CYS A 57 22.27 10.30 27.47
CA CYS A 57 22.05 8.86 27.27
C CYS A 57 22.97 8.02 28.17
N HIS A 58 24.27 8.32 28.18
CA HIS A 58 25.28 7.51 28.85
C HIS A 58 25.60 7.96 30.28
N GLY A 59 25.08 9.09 30.77
CA GLY A 59 25.50 9.71 32.03
C GLY A 59 26.91 10.29 31.95
N GLY A 60 27.50 10.64 33.10
CA GLY A 60 28.82 11.25 33.16
C GLY A 60 28.81 12.78 33.14
N ASP A 61 29.98 13.38 33.27
CA ASP A 61 30.15 14.85 33.25
C ASP A 61 30.85 15.32 31.96
N PRO A 62 30.12 15.93 31.01
CA PRO A 62 30.71 16.43 29.77
C PRO A 62 31.58 17.68 29.97
N ASN A 63 31.62 18.27 31.17
CA ASN A 63 32.30 19.54 31.43
C ASN A 63 33.73 19.38 31.96
N THR A 64 34.18 18.16 32.24
CA THR A 64 35.55 17.86 32.68
C THR A 64 36.33 17.16 31.56
N ASP A 65 37.62 17.46 31.47
CA ASP A 65 38.56 16.82 30.55
C ASP A 65 39.30 15.63 31.19
N ASP A 66 39.02 15.34 32.46
CA ASP A 66 39.52 14.17 33.18
C ASP A 66 38.63 12.95 32.91
N GLU A 67 39.21 11.89 32.36
CA GLU A 67 38.49 10.67 31.94
C GLU A 67 37.79 9.96 33.11
N ASP A 68 38.45 9.89 34.27
CA ASP A 68 37.91 9.22 35.45
C ASP A 68 36.74 10.04 36.01
N GLU A 69 36.91 11.36 36.15
CA GLU A 69 35.83 12.25 36.60
C GLU A 69 34.64 12.30 35.62
N ALA A 70 34.90 12.22 34.31
CA ALA A 70 33.87 12.26 33.28
C ALA A 70 33.02 10.98 33.24
N MET A 71 33.59 9.82 33.55
CA MET A 71 32.92 8.52 33.37
C MET A 71 32.94 7.67 34.64
N TRP A 72 34.11 7.15 35.04
CA TRP A 72 34.21 6.06 36.01
C TRP A 72 33.86 6.47 37.45
N ASP A 73 34.13 7.73 37.79
CA ASP A 73 33.80 8.32 39.09
C ASP A 73 32.41 8.98 39.10
N ALA A 74 31.76 9.13 37.93
CA ALA A 74 30.42 9.69 37.83
C ALA A 74 29.35 8.65 38.21
N GLU A 75 28.54 8.97 39.23
CA GLU A 75 27.55 8.04 39.79
C GLU A 75 26.45 7.62 38.80
N ASP A 76 26.20 8.42 37.75
CA ASP A 76 25.14 8.19 36.78
C ASP A 76 25.64 7.66 35.43
N PHE A 77 26.94 7.41 35.28
CA PHE A 77 27.51 6.84 34.06
C PHE A 77 27.05 5.39 33.87
N ARG A 78 26.59 5.09 32.65
CA ARG A 78 25.88 3.85 32.30
C ARG A 78 26.62 3.00 31.27
N GLY A 79 27.58 3.59 30.55
CA GLY A 79 28.26 2.90 29.45
C GLY A 79 27.29 2.40 28.37
N ALA A 80 27.69 1.36 27.64
CA ALA A 80 26.82 0.69 26.66
C ALA A 80 25.90 -0.31 27.39
N PRO A 81 24.56 -0.18 27.29
CA PRO A 81 23.63 -1.08 27.97
C PRO A 81 23.69 -2.50 27.39
N ASP A 82 23.44 -3.49 28.23
CA ASP A 82 23.25 -4.87 27.78
C ASP A 82 21.96 -4.99 26.96
N LYS A 83 21.89 -6.02 26.11
CA LYS A 83 20.82 -6.11 25.10
C LYS A 83 19.41 -6.19 25.70
N ASP A 84 19.26 -6.84 26.85
CA ASP A 84 18.02 -6.94 27.60
C ASP A 84 17.63 -5.64 28.32
N GLU A 85 18.57 -4.71 28.52
CA GLU A 85 18.32 -3.41 29.14
C GLU A 85 17.88 -2.33 28.13
N ILE A 86 18.10 -2.57 26.83
CA ILE A 86 17.80 -1.60 25.76
C ILE A 86 16.35 -1.11 25.75
N PRO A 87 15.32 -1.97 25.89
CA PRO A 87 13.93 -1.51 25.90
C PRO A 87 13.67 -0.49 27.01
N ASP A 88 14.08 -0.81 28.24
CA ASP A 88 13.94 0.05 29.42
C ASP A 88 14.79 1.32 29.31
N PHE A 89 15.98 1.21 28.70
CA PHE A 89 16.86 2.34 28.44
C PHE A 89 16.19 3.38 27.56
N CYS A 90 15.62 2.98 26.41
CA CYS A 90 14.87 3.87 25.54
C CYS A 90 13.56 4.34 26.21
N GLY A 91 12.89 3.44 26.92
CA GLY A 91 11.62 3.67 27.63
C GLY A 91 11.73 4.73 28.73
N SER A 92 12.90 4.88 29.36
CA SER A 92 13.16 5.90 30.39
C SER A 92 12.75 7.32 29.96
N CYS A 93 12.82 7.61 28.66
CA CYS A 93 12.32 8.84 28.04
C CYS A 93 11.09 8.60 27.17
N HIS A 94 11.13 7.58 26.29
CA HIS A 94 10.10 7.34 25.27
C HIS A 94 8.83 6.67 25.81
N SER A 95 8.76 6.41 27.12
CA SER A 95 7.54 5.96 27.81
C SER A 95 6.93 7.01 28.73
N ASP A 96 7.50 8.24 28.79
CA ASP A 96 6.96 9.35 29.57
C ASP A 96 6.35 10.45 28.67
N ALA A 97 5.02 10.54 28.67
CA ALA A 97 4.29 11.58 27.94
C ALA A 97 4.63 13.01 28.42
N THR A 98 4.98 13.20 29.69
CA THR A 98 5.33 14.53 30.22
C THR A 98 6.69 14.96 29.70
N TYR A 99 7.64 14.03 29.65
CA TYR A 99 8.95 14.26 29.05
C TYR A 99 8.85 14.51 27.56
N MET A 100 8.24 13.59 26.80
CA MET A 100 8.20 13.67 25.33
C MET A 100 7.43 14.89 24.80
N ARG A 101 6.44 15.42 25.53
CA ARG A 101 5.74 16.67 25.17
C ARG A 101 6.65 17.89 25.08
N GLN A 102 7.83 17.86 25.70
CA GLN A 102 8.80 18.95 25.62
C GLN A 102 9.50 19.00 24.25
N TYR A 103 9.53 17.86 23.55
CA TYR A 103 10.25 17.68 22.29
C TYR A 103 9.30 17.44 21.12
N ASP A 104 8.50 16.37 21.19
CA ASP A 104 7.49 16.02 20.18
C ASP A 104 6.19 15.52 20.85
N PRO A 105 5.20 16.41 21.04
CA PRO A 105 3.89 16.05 21.58
C PRO A 105 3.10 15.06 20.73
N SER A 106 3.47 14.83 19.47
CA SER A 106 2.80 13.89 18.58
C SER A 106 3.32 12.46 18.72
N LEU A 107 4.50 12.29 19.33
CA LEU A 107 5.09 10.98 19.53
C LEU A 107 4.29 10.19 20.57
N ARG A 108 4.03 8.92 20.23
CA ARG A 108 3.41 7.97 21.16
C ARG A 108 4.43 7.49 22.18
N VAL A 109 3.96 7.26 23.41
CA VAL A 109 4.81 6.82 24.54
C VAL A 109 4.45 5.44 25.09
N ASP A 110 3.78 4.62 24.29
CA ASP A 110 3.43 3.25 24.67
C ASP A 110 4.26 2.20 23.93
N GLN A 111 5.35 2.62 23.27
CA GLN A 111 6.14 1.77 22.38
C GLN A 111 6.90 0.68 23.13
N GLU A 112 7.52 1.00 24.25
CA GLU A 112 8.16 0.03 25.16
C GLU A 112 7.13 -1.00 25.67
N ALA A 113 5.98 -0.53 26.15
CA ALA A 113 4.91 -1.42 26.61
C ALA A 113 4.41 -2.36 25.50
N LEU A 114 4.31 -1.87 24.26
CA LEU A 114 4.00 -2.69 23.09
C LEU A 114 5.11 -3.69 22.76
N TYR A 115 6.38 -3.31 22.96
CA TYR A 115 7.54 -4.17 22.74
C TYR A 115 7.51 -5.40 23.65
N HIS A 116 7.31 -5.25 24.96
CA HIS A 116 7.29 -6.40 25.87
C HIS A 116 6.17 -7.41 25.59
N VAL A 117 5.06 -6.98 24.98
CA VAL A 117 3.99 -7.91 24.56
C VAL A 117 4.18 -8.49 23.16
N SER A 118 5.15 -7.99 22.39
CA SER A 118 5.51 -8.51 21.07
C SER A 118 6.15 -9.91 21.15
N THR A 119 6.36 -10.57 20.02
CA THR A 119 7.11 -11.84 20.02
C THR A 119 8.58 -11.63 20.38
N HIS A 120 9.21 -10.56 19.89
CA HIS A 120 10.61 -10.27 20.23
C HIS A 120 10.78 -9.96 21.72
N GLY A 121 9.98 -9.06 22.28
CA GLY A 121 10.06 -8.72 23.70
C GLY A 121 9.80 -9.91 24.63
N ARG A 122 8.77 -10.73 24.34
CA ARG A 122 8.51 -11.94 25.14
C ARG A 122 9.65 -12.96 25.13
N LEU A 123 10.41 -13.05 24.03
CA LEU A 123 11.56 -13.93 23.93
C LEU A 123 12.78 -13.33 24.64
N LEU A 124 12.99 -12.02 24.53
CA LEU A 124 14.02 -11.29 25.28
C LEU A 124 13.81 -11.43 26.79
N ASP A 125 12.58 -11.23 27.27
CA ASP A 125 12.19 -11.43 28.67
C ASP A 125 12.40 -12.87 29.15
N ALA A 126 12.42 -13.83 28.21
CA ALA A 126 12.73 -15.24 28.47
C ALA A 126 14.24 -15.57 28.39
N GLY A 127 15.08 -14.58 28.13
CA GLY A 127 16.54 -14.68 28.06
C GLY A 127 17.11 -14.93 26.66
N ASP A 128 16.29 -14.86 25.61
CA ASP A 128 16.78 -14.96 24.23
C ASP A 128 17.30 -13.59 23.76
N THR A 129 18.61 -13.41 23.82
CA THR A 129 19.28 -12.18 23.38
C THR A 129 19.57 -12.18 21.87
N GLN A 130 19.17 -13.20 21.10
CA GLN A 130 19.29 -13.14 19.65
C GLN A 130 18.21 -12.21 19.07
N VAL A 131 17.01 -12.14 19.63
CA VAL A 131 15.89 -11.34 19.11
C VAL A 131 16.16 -9.84 18.95
N ALA A 132 15.37 -9.17 18.11
CA ALA A 132 15.49 -7.74 17.86
C ALA A 132 15.06 -6.88 19.05
N THR A 133 15.76 -5.77 19.29
CA THR A 133 15.44 -4.72 20.27
C THR A 133 15.22 -3.38 19.56
N CYS A 134 15.05 -2.29 20.31
CA CYS A 134 14.85 -0.94 19.75
C CYS A 134 15.93 -0.57 18.72
N ILE A 135 17.20 -0.80 19.06
CA ILE A 135 18.34 -0.44 18.21
C ILE A 135 18.50 -1.35 16.98
N SER A 136 17.85 -2.52 16.95
CA SER A 136 17.89 -3.41 15.78
C SER A 136 17.15 -2.82 14.58
N CYS A 137 16.23 -1.89 14.82
CA CYS A 137 15.49 -1.18 13.78
C CYS A 137 15.87 0.30 13.69
N HIS A 138 16.22 0.94 14.80
CA HIS A 138 16.46 2.39 14.86
C HIS A 138 17.94 2.79 14.84
N ASP A 139 18.86 1.82 14.87
CA ASP A 139 20.27 2.01 15.23
C ASP A 139 20.46 2.47 16.69
N ALA A 140 21.69 2.35 17.20
CA ALA A 140 22.03 2.82 18.55
C ALA A 140 22.50 4.29 18.57
N HIS A 141 23.06 4.76 17.45
CA HIS A 141 23.57 6.12 17.26
C HIS A 141 23.25 6.59 15.85
N GLY A 142 23.09 7.90 15.65
CA GLY A 142 22.71 8.43 14.35
C GLY A 142 21.26 8.12 14.01
N ILE A 143 20.41 7.96 15.02
CA ILE A 143 19.00 7.61 14.93
C ILE A 143 18.29 8.67 14.10
N LEU A 144 17.64 8.24 13.02
CA LEU A 144 16.90 9.11 12.10
C LEU A 144 15.40 8.97 12.29
N PRO A 145 14.62 10.05 12.11
CA PRO A 145 13.16 9.97 12.15
C PRO A 145 12.65 9.05 11.03
N SER A 146 11.53 8.36 11.26
CA SER A 146 10.94 7.40 10.30
C SER A 146 10.49 8.04 8.98
N SER A 147 10.42 9.36 8.90
CA SER A 147 10.14 10.12 7.68
C SER A 147 11.38 10.42 6.83
N ASP A 148 12.59 10.20 7.36
CA ASP A 148 13.84 10.36 6.62
C ASP A 148 14.10 9.11 5.76
N PRO A 149 14.27 9.23 4.43
CA PRO A 149 14.53 8.08 3.54
C PRO A 149 15.80 7.28 3.86
N ARG A 150 16.71 7.84 4.66
CA ARG A 150 17.93 7.14 5.12
C ARG A 150 17.69 6.29 6.37
N SER A 151 16.56 6.50 7.08
CA SER A 151 16.22 5.74 8.28
C SER A 151 15.94 4.28 7.93
N PRO A 152 16.45 3.29 8.70
CA PRO A 152 16.10 1.88 8.44
C PRO A 152 14.60 1.59 8.61
N VAL A 153 13.87 2.41 9.40
CA VAL A 153 12.41 2.30 9.57
C VAL A 153 11.61 3.16 8.60
N TYR A 154 12.24 3.78 7.61
CA TYR A 154 11.51 4.40 6.50
C TYR A 154 10.73 3.34 5.72
N PRO A 155 9.48 3.55 5.28
CA PRO A 155 8.62 2.49 4.74
C PRO A 155 9.26 1.62 3.65
N ALA A 156 10.02 2.23 2.73
CA ALA A 156 10.70 1.50 1.65
C ALA A 156 11.91 0.67 2.14
N ASN A 157 12.48 0.99 3.31
CA ASN A 157 13.62 0.30 3.91
C ASN A 157 13.17 -0.82 4.86
N VAL A 158 11.95 -0.75 5.42
CA VAL A 158 11.42 -1.75 6.37
C VAL A 158 11.57 -3.20 5.89
N PRO A 159 11.28 -3.57 4.62
CA PRO A 159 11.50 -4.95 4.18
C PRO A 159 12.96 -5.38 4.27
N GLY A 160 13.89 -4.45 4.03
CA GLY A 160 15.33 -4.64 4.23
C GLY A 160 15.68 -4.85 5.70
N THR A 161 15.18 -3.98 6.57
CA THR A 161 15.41 -4.01 8.02
C THR A 161 14.92 -5.32 8.65
N CYS A 162 13.72 -5.78 8.32
CA CYS A 162 13.23 -7.09 8.77
C CYS A 162 14.07 -8.23 8.16
N GLY A 163 14.48 -8.09 6.90
CA GLY A 163 15.25 -9.08 6.15
C GLY A 163 16.66 -9.34 6.69
N VAL A 164 17.24 -8.40 7.45
CA VAL A 164 18.54 -8.59 8.13
C VAL A 164 18.56 -9.89 8.93
N CYS A 165 17.47 -10.19 9.63
CA CYS A 165 17.29 -11.44 10.38
C CYS A 165 16.39 -12.40 9.61
N HIS A 166 15.18 -11.98 9.23
CA HIS A 166 14.14 -12.87 8.68
C HIS A 166 14.42 -13.37 7.26
N SER A 167 15.54 -13.02 6.64
CA SER A 167 15.99 -13.61 5.38
C SER A 167 17.36 -14.28 5.47
N ASP A 168 17.90 -14.38 6.69
CA ASP A 168 19.12 -15.11 7.00
C ASP A 168 18.77 -16.47 7.62
N ALA A 169 19.02 -17.54 6.86
CA ALA A 169 18.73 -18.90 7.29
C ALA A 169 19.64 -19.41 8.42
N GLU A 170 20.85 -18.86 8.57
CA GLU A 170 21.76 -19.22 9.66
C GLU A 170 21.32 -18.53 10.95
N TYR A 171 21.02 -17.23 10.87
CA TYR A 171 20.52 -16.46 12.00
C TYR A 171 19.19 -17.00 12.53
N MET A 172 18.30 -17.41 11.62
CA MET A 172 16.96 -17.90 11.97
C MET A 172 16.91 -19.41 12.26
N ALA A 173 18.05 -20.13 12.24
CA ALA A 173 18.07 -21.59 12.28
C ALA A 173 17.39 -22.20 13.52
N ASP A 174 17.46 -21.52 14.66
CA ASP A 174 16.87 -21.96 15.93
C ASP A 174 15.38 -21.60 16.05
N TYR A 175 14.84 -20.85 15.09
CA TYR A 175 13.43 -20.47 15.03
C TYR A 175 12.69 -21.25 13.94
N ASP A 176 11.50 -21.77 14.27
CA ASP A 176 10.65 -22.52 13.32
C ASP A 176 9.85 -21.58 12.40
N ILE A 177 10.54 -20.68 11.70
CA ILE A 177 9.95 -19.80 10.69
C ILE A 177 10.73 -19.86 9.38
N PRO A 178 10.06 -19.78 8.21
CA PRO A 178 10.76 -19.68 6.93
C PRO A 178 11.64 -18.42 6.86
N THR A 179 12.50 -18.34 5.85
CA THR A 179 13.35 -17.14 5.57
C THR A 179 13.18 -16.59 4.16
N ASP A 180 12.06 -16.93 3.50
CA ASP A 180 11.75 -16.52 2.13
C ASP A 180 10.72 -15.37 2.05
N GLN A 181 10.33 -14.79 3.20
CA GLN A 181 9.25 -13.82 3.30
C GLN A 181 9.57 -12.51 2.60
N GLN A 182 10.80 -11.98 2.76
CA GLN A 182 11.21 -10.74 2.12
C GLN A 182 11.19 -10.89 0.59
N ALA A 183 11.72 -12.02 0.08
CA ALA A 183 11.74 -12.32 -1.35
C ALA A 183 10.31 -12.42 -1.92
N LYS A 184 9.42 -13.14 -1.23
CA LYS A 184 7.99 -13.24 -1.60
C LYS A 184 7.30 -11.88 -1.57
N TYR A 185 7.47 -11.12 -0.48
CA TYR A 185 6.88 -9.80 -0.32
C TYR A 185 7.30 -8.87 -1.46
N SER A 186 8.59 -8.84 -1.79
CA SER A 186 9.14 -7.97 -2.84
C SER A 186 8.51 -8.25 -4.22
N GLY A 187 8.14 -9.50 -4.50
CA GLY A 187 7.45 -9.89 -5.73
C GLY A 187 5.93 -9.70 -5.72
N SER A 188 5.34 -9.39 -4.56
CA SER A 188 3.89 -9.32 -4.37
C SER A 188 3.26 -8.02 -4.89
N VAL A 189 1.93 -7.99 -4.90
CA VAL A 189 1.15 -6.78 -5.24
C VAL A 189 1.36 -5.61 -4.29
N HIS A 190 1.84 -5.85 -3.07
CA HIS A 190 2.14 -4.78 -2.12
C HIS A 190 3.60 -4.34 -2.22
N GLY A 191 4.54 -5.30 -2.35
CA GLY A 191 5.96 -4.98 -2.41
C GLY A 191 6.39 -4.26 -3.69
N ARG A 192 5.82 -4.62 -4.86
CA ARG A 192 6.22 -4.01 -6.14
C ARG A 192 5.92 -2.51 -6.21
N PRO A 193 4.70 -2.02 -5.88
CA PRO A 193 4.46 -0.58 -5.82
C PRO A 193 5.37 0.16 -4.83
N LEU A 194 5.67 -0.44 -3.67
CA LEU A 194 6.55 0.17 -2.66
C LEU A 194 8.00 0.27 -3.14
N LEU A 195 8.57 -0.83 -3.63
CA LEU A 195 9.99 -0.96 -3.93
C LEU A 195 10.35 -0.46 -5.33
N ASP A 196 9.56 -0.81 -6.34
CA ASP A 196 9.81 -0.40 -7.74
C ASP A 196 9.17 0.96 -8.05
N GLY A 197 7.98 1.21 -7.48
CA GLY A 197 7.18 2.40 -7.76
C GLY A 197 7.37 3.55 -6.78
N HIS A 198 8.05 3.32 -5.64
CA HIS A 198 8.17 4.25 -4.52
C HIS A 198 6.82 4.75 -3.97
N ASP A 199 5.77 3.94 -4.08
CA ASP A 199 4.45 4.24 -3.55
C ASP A 199 4.39 3.91 -2.05
N LEU A 200 4.58 4.94 -1.22
CA LEU A 200 4.54 4.82 0.25
C LEU A 200 3.14 4.52 0.80
N SER A 201 2.09 4.53 -0.04
CA SER A 201 0.75 4.09 0.38
C SER A 201 0.60 2.57 0.37
N ALA A 202 1.53 1.84 -0.25
CA ALA A 202 1.56 0.39 -0.22
C ALA A 202 2.05 -0.12 1.16
N PRO A 203 1.40 -1.15 1.73
CA PRO A 203 1.72 -1.63 3.07
C PRO A 203 3.04 -2.40 3.09
N THR A 204 3.79 -2.29 4.17
CA THR A 204 5.04 -3.00 4.47
C THR A 204 4.88 -3.97 5.66
N CYS A 205 5.97 -4.62 6.08
CA CYS A 205 5.94 -5.76 7.00
C CYS A 205 5.24 -5.43 8.33
N ASN A 206 5.57 -4.27 8.91
CA ASN A 206 5.04 -3.72 10.14
C ASN A 206 3.55 -3.28 10.05
N ASP A 207 3.00 -3.01 8.87
CA ASP A 207 1.56 -2.70 8.73
C ASP A 207 0.70 -3.94 9.00
N CYS A 208 1.24 -5.13 8.73
CA CYS A 208 0.59 -6.40 9.04
C CYS A 208 1.01 -6.95 10.41
N HIS A 209 2.30 -6.92 10.73
CA HIS A 209 2.85 -7.53 11.94
C HIS A 209 2.83 -6.59 13.16
N GLY A 210 2.62 -5.29 12.96
CA GLY A 210 2.79 -4.26 13.98
C GLY A 210 4.20 -3.68 13.99
N ASN A 211 4.31 -2.44 14.51
CA ASN A 211 5.56 -1.71 14.65
C ASN A 211 6.34 -2.17 15.89
N HIS A 212 6.12 -1.52 17.03
CA HIS A 212 6.73 -1.90 18.30
C HIS A 212 6.07 -3.12 18.94
N GLY A 213 4.88 -3.51 18.49
CA GLY A 213 4.17 -4.72 18.92
C GLY A 213 4.33 -5.92 17.97
N ALA A 214 5.45 -6.00 17.23
CA ALA A 214 5.67 -6.94 16.13
C ALA A 214 5.32 -8.40 16.50
N THR A 215 4.19 -8.87 15.97
CA THR A 215 3.64 -10.21 16.19
C THR A 215 2.92 -10.66 14.92
N PRO A 216 3.17 -11.88 14.41
CA PRO A 216 2.42 -12.42 13.29
C PRO A 216 0.91 -12.41 13.55
N PRO A 217 0.08 -11.92 12.60
CA PRO A 217 -1.37 -11.96 12.75
C PRO A 217 -1.87 -13.38 13.02
N GLY A 218 -2.64 -13.53 14.09
CA GLY A 218 -3.39 -14.74 14.32
C GLY A 218 -4.51 -14.90 13.29
N VAL A 219 -4.95 -16.15 13.13
CA VAL A 219 -6.05 -16.51 12.20
C VAL A 219 -7.27 -15.58 12.34
N LYS A 220 -7.69 -15.30 13.58
CA LYS A 220 -8.88 -14.47 13.86
C LYS A 220 -8.66 -12.98 13.62
N SER A 221 -7.44 -12.48 13.81
CA SER A 221 -7.14 -11.05 13.64
C SER A 221 -6.85 -10.68 12.19
N LEU A 222 -6.54 -11.65 11.33
CA LEU A 222 -6.15 -11.39 9.94
C LEU A 222 -7.20 -10.59 9.15
N VAL A 223 -8.49 -10.89 9.30
CA VAL A 223 -9.56 -10.12 8.63
C VAL A 223 -9.52 -8.64 9.03
N ASN A 224 -9.17 -8.35 10.29
CA ASN A 224 -9.07 -6.98 10.77
C ASN A 224 -7.78 -6.29 10.29
N VAL A 225 -6.69 -7.04 10.09
CA VAL A 225 -5.44 -6.52 9.51
C VAL A 225 -5.66 -6.12 8.05
N CYS A 226 -6.11 -7.06 7.21
CA CYS A 226 -6.40 -6.76 5.81
C CYS A 226 -7.51 -5.71 5.66
N GLY A 227 -8.48 -5.72 6.57
CA GLY A 227 -9.62 -4.82 6.60
C GLY A 227 -9.30 -3.36 6.92
N GLN A 228 -8.09 -3.03 7.40
CA GLN A 228 -7.67 -1.63 7.58
C GLN A 228 -7.64 -0.87 6.25
N CYS A 229 -7.28 -1.56 5.15
CA CYS A 229 -7.27 -1.00 3.81
C CYS A 229 -8.38 -1.62 2.92
N HIS A 230 -8.67 -2.91 3.07
CA HIS A 230 -9.70 -3.62 2.29
C HIS A 230 -11.03 -3.75 3.03
N ALA A 231 -11.47 -2.67 3.69
CA ALA A 231 -12.64 -2.65 4.57
C ALA A 231 -13.90 -3.24 3.92
N VAL A 232 -14.21 -2.82 2.68
CA VAL A 232 -15.39 -3.31 1.93
C VAL A 232 -15.34 -4.83 1.72
N MET A 233 -14.18 -5.38 1.41
CA MET A 233 -14.03 -6.82 1.18
C MET A 233 -14.13 -7.58 2.51
N ALA A 234 -13.54 -7.04 3.58
CA ALA A 234 -13.64 -7.61 4.91
C ALA A 234 -15.09 -7.66 5.40
N ASP A 235 -15.88 -6.62 5.16
CA ASP A 235 -17.30 -6.58 5.51
C ASP A 235 -18.09 -7.64 4.72
N PHE A 236 -17.85 -7.76 3.42
CA PHE A 236 -18.50 -8.80 2.62
C PHE A 236 -18.15 -10.21 3.06
N VAL A 237 -16.89 -10.48 3.42
CA VAL A 237 -16.46 -11.79 3.93
C VAL A 237 -17.16 -12.10 5.26
N LYS A 238 -17.23 -11.13 6.18
CA LYS A 238 -17.90 -11.28 7.48
C LYS A 238 -19.39 -11.59 7.34
N GLU A 239 -20.06 -11.02 6.34
CA GLU A 239 -21.47 -11.32 6.02
C GLU A 239 -21.66 -12.62 5.25
N SER A 240 -20.57 -13.25 4.78
CA SER A 240 -20.65 -14.36 3.84
C SER A 240 -20.94 -15.71 4.51
N PRO A 241 -21.43 -16.70 3.73
CA PRO A 241 -21.58 -18.07 4.23
C PRO A 241 -20.26 -18.73 4.67
N HIS A 242 -19.11 -18.25 4.18
CA HIS A 242 -17.80 -18.81 4.54
C HIS A 242 -17.35 -18.43 5.94
N GLU A 243 -17.84 -17.32 6.50
CA GLU A 243 -17.42 -16.83 7.82
C GLU A 243 -17.66 -17.88 8.91
N ILE A 244 -18.82 -18.55 8.87
CA ILE A 244 -19.15 -19.65 9.80
C ILE A 244 -18.11 -20.76 9.75
N GLY A 245 -17.59 -21.07 8.56
CA GLY A 245 -16.54 -22.06 8.37
C GLY A 245 -15.19 -21.58 8.90
N TYR A 246 -14.83 -20.32 8.64
CA TYR A 246 -13.58 -19.71 9.10
C TYR A 246 -13.51 -19.66 10.62
N GLU A 247 -14.59 -19.22 11.29
CA GLU A 247 -14.64 -19.18 12.75
C GLU A 247 -14.56 -20.56 13.39
N LYS A 248 -15.30 -21.54 12.86
CA LYS A 248 -15.34 -22.90 13.43
C LYS A 248 -14.04 -23.66 13.26
N LEU A 249 -13.35 -23.50 12.13
CA LEU A 249 -12.10 -24.20 11.89
C LEU A 249 -10.86 -23.42 12.30
N GLY A 250 -10.99 -22.12 12.62
CA GLY A 250 -9.83 -21.27 12.79
C GLY A 250 -8.99 -21.24 11.51
N ILE A 251 -9.64 -21.00 10.36
CA ILE A 251 -8.95 -20.75 9.09
C ILE A 251 -8.90 -19.25 8.81
N ALA A 252 -7.74 -18.80 8.36
CA ALA A 252 -7.50 -17.43 7.97
C ALA A 252 -8.21 -17.10 6.64
N ALA A 253 -9.30 -16.34 6.71
CA ALA A 253 -10.22 -16.12 5.61
C ALA A 253 -9.55 -15.63 4.32
N CYS A 254 -8.78 -14.53 4.40
CA CYS A 254 -8.18 -13.87 3.24
C CYS A 254 -7.09 -14.74 2.60
N THR A 255 -6.19 -15.30 3.41
CA THR A 255 -5.01 -16.04 2.93
C THR A 255 -5.35 -17.39 2.34
N THR A 256 -6.52 -17.94 2.68
CA THR A 256 -7.08 -19.14 2.04
C THR A 256 -7.13 -19.00 0.51
N CYS A 257 -7.40 -17.78 0.03
CA CYS A 257 -7.53 -17.48 -1.40
C CYS A 257 -6.36 -16.66 -1.95
N HIS A 258 -5.81 -15.72 -1.16
CA HIS A 258 -4.91 -14.68 -1.66
C HIS A 258 -3.42 -14.82 -1.29
N SER A 259 -3.01 -15.85 -0.52
CA SER A 259 -1.67 -15.89 0.12
C SER A 259 -1.49 -14.78 1.18
N HIS A 260 -0.31 -14.69 1.81
CA HIS A 260 0.03 -13.66 2.81
C HIS A 260 1.23 -12.80 2.41
N HIS A 261 2.37 -13.41 2.02
CA HIS A 261 3.57 -12.66 1.60
C HIS A 261 3.75 -12.65 0.09
N ASP A 262 3.28 -13.67 -0.62
CA ASP A 262 3.35 -13.77 -2.08
C ASP A 262 1.96 -13.51 -2.69
N ILE A 263 1.37 -12.38 -2.35
CA ILE A 263 0.03 -12.01 -2.82
C ILE A 263 0.13 -11.62 -4.29
N ALA A 264 -0.54 -12.38 -5.15
CA ALA A 264 -0.57 -12.14 -6.60
C ALA A 264 -1.62 -11.09 -7.00
N THR A 265 -1.43 -10.48 -8.17
CA THR A 265 -2.41 -9.54 -8.75
C THR A 265 -3.77 -10.22 -8.91
N PRO A 266 -4.83 -9.70 -8.27
CA PRO A 266 -6.15 -10.30 -8.39
C PRO A 266 -6.60 -10.32 -9.85
N SER A 267 -7.18 -11.45 -10.27
CA SER A 267 -7.73 -11.60 -11.61
C SER A 267 -9.02 -12.40 -11.57
N ASP A 268 -9.86 -12.21 -12.58
CA ASP A 268 -11.11 -12.96 -12.71
C ASP A 268 -10.85 -14.49 -12.85
N ASP A 269 -9.63 -14.90 -13.24
CA ASP A 269 -9.19 -16.30 -13.38
C ASP A 269 -9.06 -17.02 -12.03
N MET A 270 -8.93 -16.28 -10.94
CA MET A 270 -9.01 -16.83 -9.60
C MET A 270 -10.42 -17.32 -9.25
N VAL A 271 -11.44 -16.86 -9.98
CA VAL A 271 -12.85 -17.11 -9.67
C VAL A 271 -13.45 -18.12 -10.65
N GLY A 272 -14.30 -19.01 -10.13
CA GLY A 272 -15.06 -19.97 -10.92
C GLY A 272 -14.80 -21.41 -10.52
N ASN A 273 -15.13 -22.32 -11.41
CA ASN A 273 -15.01 -23.76 -11.22
C ASN A 273 -13.99 -24.41 -12.18
N ASN A 274 -13.15 -23.59 -12.82
CA ASN A 274 -12.05 -24.06 -13.65
C ASN A 274 -10.87 -24.50 -12.78
N ALA A 275 -9.91 -25.21 -13.38
CA ALA A 275 -8.76 -25.77 -12.64
C ALA A 275 -7.83 -24.72 -12.01
N SER A 276 -7.78 -23.50 -12.55
CA SER A 276 -6.97 -22.39 -12.01
C SER A 276 -7.69 -21.63 -10.88
N ALA A 277 -9.01 -21.76 -10.75
CA ALA A 277 -9.79 -21.01 -9.78
C ALA A 277 -9.53 -21.50 -8.35
N VAL A 278 -9.39 -20.56 -7.42
CA VAL A 278 -9.16 -20.88 -6.01
C VAL A 278 -10.36 -21.60 -5.39
N CYS A 279 -11.57 -21.34 -5.88
CA CYS A 279 -12.80 -21.99 -5.42
C CYS A 279 -12.78 -23.51 -5.69
N ALA A 280 -12.16 -23.93 -6.81
CA ALA A 280 -12.12 -25.34 -7.21
C ALA A 280 -11.29 -26.21 -6.24
N ARG A 281 -10.39 -25.61 -5.46
CA ARG A 281 -9.60 -26.31 -4.43
C ARG A 281 -10.46 -26.98 -3.36
N CYS A 282 -11.66 -26.47 -3.13
CA CYS A 282 -12.60 -26.97 -2.13
C CYS A 282 -13.92 -27.44 -2.73
N HIS A 283 -14.39 -26.81 -3.83
CA HIS A 283 -15.71 -27.10 -4.39
C HIS A 283 -15.71 -28.14 -5.52
N SER A 284 -14.56 -28.59 -6.01
CA SER A 284 -14.51 -29.58 -7.10
C SER A 284 -15.13 -30.92 -6.70
N PRO A 285 -15.77 -31.65 -7.63
CA PRO A 285 -16.33 -32.98 -7.35
C PRO A 285 -15.37 -33.90 -6.59
N GLU A 286 -14.09 -33.82 -6.89
CA GLU A 286 -13.01 -34.62 -6.32
C GLU A 286 -12.51 -34.07 -4.97
N ALA A 287 -12.56 -32.75 -4.75
CA ALA A 287 -12.14 -32.11 -3.50
C ALA A 287 -13.27 -31.93 -2.47
N ARG A 288 -14.52 -32.29 -2.81
CA ARG A 288 -15.70 -32.25 -1.92
C ARG A 288 -15.45 -32.93 -0.56
N SER A 289 -14.68 -34.02 -0.54
CA SER A 289 -14.31 -34.78 0.66
C SER A 289 -13.29 -34.08 1.57
N MET A 290 -12.70 -32.95 1.13
CA MET A 290 -11.68 -32.20 1.87
C MET A 290 -12.24 -30.93 2.54
N THR A 291 -13.55 -30.69 2.43
CA THR A 291 -14.22 -29.57 3.09
C THR A 291 -14.76 -29.99 4.46
N ILE A 292 -15.02 -29.02 5.37
CA ILE A 292 -15.70 -29.28 6.67
C ILE A 292 -16.96 -30.11 6.50
N ALA A 293 -17.64 -29.94 5.36
CA ALA A 293 -18.82 -30.67 4.98
C ALA A 293 -18.64 -32.20 4.94
N ALA A 294 -17.42 -32.68 4.73
CA ALA A 294 -17.10 -34.10 4.77
C ALA A 294 -16.76 -34.59 6.19
N SER A 295 -16.46 -33.69 7.14
CA SER A 295 -16.12 -34.02 8.53
C SER A 295 -17.30 -33.96 9.50
N ASP A 296 -18.38 -33.26 9.14
CA ASP A 296 -19.62 -33.19 9.91
C ASP A 296 -20.72 -33.88 9.10
N GLU A 297 -21.31 -34.97 9.62
CA GLU A 297 -22.37 -35.79 8.97
C GLU A 297 -23.62 -34.99 8.53
N LYS A 298 -23.65 -33.69 8.81
CA LYS A 298 -24.78 -32.77 8.64
C LYS A 298 -24.71 -31.84 7.43
N VAL A 299 -23.58 -31.78 6.71
CA VAL A 299 -23.56 -30.93 5.52
C VAL A 299 -24.08 -31.70 4.32
N GLU A 300 -25.28 -31.32 3.88
CA GLU A 300 -25.93 -31.93 2.73
C GLU A 300 -25.04 -31.77 1.48
N LEU A 301 -24.82 -32.86 0.74
CA LEU A 301 -24.15 -32.87 -0.56
C LEU A 301 -24.69 -31.79 -1.52
N ALA A 302 -25.99 -31.48 -1.41
CA ALA A 302 -26.65 -30.42 -2.15
C ALA A 302 -26.03 -29.03 -1.89
N ASN A 303 -25.52 -28.75 -0.69
CA ASN A 303 -24.90 -27.46 -0.36
C ASN A 303 -23.54 -27.29 -1.07
N LEU A 304 -22.77 -28.36 -1.18
CA LEU A 304 -21.49 -28.36 -1.91
C LEU A 304 -21.69 -28.19 -3.42
N GLU A 305 -22.72 -28.84 -3.97
CA GLU A 305 -23.09 -28.68 -5.38
C GLU A 305 -23.56 -27.25 -5.69
N ARG A 306 -24.32 -26.62 -4.77
CA ARG A 306 -24.69 -25.20 -4.88
C ARG A 306 -23.47 -24.28 -4.87
N GLY A 307 -22.44 -24.56 -4.06
CA GLY A 307 -21.19 -23.79 -4.06
C GLY A 307 -20.44 -23.87 -5.40
N TRP A 308 -20.33 -25.07 -5.97
CA TRP A 308 -19.71 -25.29 -7.28
C TRP A 308 -20.47 -24.58 -8.41
N GLN A 309 -21.79 -24.70 -8.43
CA GLN A 309 -22.66 -24.01 -9.39
C GLN A 309 -22.58 -22.48 -9.21
N GLY A 310 -22.61 -22.01 -7.96
CA GLY A 310 -22.49 -20.59 -7.64
C GLY A 310 -21.19 -19.97 -8.14
N ALA A 311 -20.05 -20.67 -7.99
CA ALA A 311 -18.78 -20.22 -8.54
C ALA A 311 -18.83 -20.09 -10.07
N ALA A 312 -19.43 -21.06 -10.77
CA ALA A 312 -19.61 -21.01 -12.22
C ALA A 312 -20.49 -19.84 -12.67
N VAL A 313 -21.57 -19.56 -11.92
CA VAL A 313 -22.48 -18.42 -12.16
C VAL A 313 -21.73 -17.10 -12.01
N ILE A 314 -20.99 -16.92 -10.91
CA ILE A 314 -20.19 -15.71 -10.67
C ILE A 314 -19.21 -15.48 -11.82
N ARG A 315 -18.46 -16.51 -12.21
CA ARG A 315 -17.48 -16.40 -13.31
C ARG A 315 -18.16 -16.03 -14.63
N THR A 316 -19.27 -16.67 -14.96
CA THR A 316 -20.03 -16.40 -16.18
C THR A 316 -20.57 -14.97 -16.20
N ALA A 317 -21.07 -14.47 -15.08
CA ALA A 317 -21.58 -13.11 -14.95
C ALA A 317 -20.48 -12.05 -15.18
N LEU A 318 -19.31 -12.24 -14.56
CA LEU A 318 -18.15 -11.36 -14.74
C LEU A 318 -17.64 -11.37 -16.18
N ASP A 319 -17.45 -12.57 -16.76
CA ASP A 319 -16.98 -12.70 -18.15
C ASP A 319 -17.97 -12.08 -19.14
N SER A 320 -19.27 -12.30 -18.95
CA SER A 320 -20.30 -11.75 -19.84
C SER A 320 -20.25 -10.22 -19.86
N LEU A 321 -20.20 -9.59 -18.68
CA LEU A 321 -20.09 -8.13 -18.58
C LEU A 321 -18.77 -7.63 -19.17
N ARG A 322 -17.64 -8.28 -18.85
CA ARG A 322 -16.32 -7.90 -19.36
C ARG A 322 -16.28 -7.95 -20.89
N LEU A 323 -16.82 -9.00 -21.49
CA LEU A 323 -16.88 -9.16 -22.95
C LEU A 323 -17.82 -8.13 -23.60
N MET A 324 -18.99 -7.87 -23.02
CA MET A 324 -19.91 -6.86 -23.57
C MET A 324 -19.33 -5.46 -23.47
N HIS A 325 -18.70 -5.12 -22.34
CA HIS A 325 -17.99 -3.86 -22.17
C HIS A 325 -16.88 -3.69 -23.20
N ALA A 326 -16.04 -4.72 -23.41
CA ALA A 326 -14.97 -4.68 -24.40
C ALA A 326 -15.51 -4.53 -25.83
N LEU A 327 -16.63 -5.18 -26.15
CA LEU A 327 -17.31 -5.01 -27.43
C LEU A 327 -17.80 -3.56 -27.61
N ALA A 328 -18.52 -3.02 -26.63
CA ALA A 328 -19.01 -1.64 -26.66
C ALA A 328 -17.88 -0.62 -26.81
N ASP A 329 -16.78 -0.77 -26.04
CA ASP A 329 -15.59 0.09 -26.13
C ASP A 329 -14.94 0.03 -27.53
N SER A 330 -14.83 -1.16 -28.12
CA SER A 330 -14.23 -1.29 -29.46
C SER A 330 -15.06 -0.61 -30.55
N ILE A 331 -16.39 -0.72 -30.50
CA ILE A 331 -17.32 -0.04 -31.42
C ILE A 331 -17.27 1.47 -31.20
N ALA A 332 -17.30 1.93 -29.95
CA ALA A 332 -17.23 3.36 -29.64
C ALA A 332 -15.94 4.00 -30.18
N ARG A 333 -14.79 3.33 -30.02
CA ARG A 333 -13.50 3.78 -30.59
C ARG A 333 -13.48 3.76 -32.12
N GLU A 334 -14.23 2.87 -32.75
CA GLU A 334 -14.38 2.88 -34.21
C GLU A 334 -15.19 4.10 -34.66
N ALA A 335 -16.35 4.34 -34.05
CA ALA A 335 -17.19 5.49 -34.32
C ALA A 335 -16.47 6.83 -34.05
N GLU A 336 -15.73 6.93 -32.94
CA GLU A 336 -14.93 8.10 -32.59
C GLU A 336 -13.85 8.39 -33.66
N ARG A 337 -13.08 7.35 -34.07
CA ARG A 337 -12.07 7.48 -35.13
C ARG A 337 -12.67 7.87 -36.47
N ALA A 338 -13.93 7.52 -36.71
CA ALA A 338 -14.66 7.90 -37.90
C ALA A 338 -15.24 9.33 -37.83
N GLY A 339 -15.03 10.05 -36.74
CA GLY A 339 -15.46 11.44 -36.53
C GLY A 339 -16.90 11.57 -36.04
N MET A 340 -17.49 10.49 -35.51
CA MET A 340 -18.83 10.52 -34.93
C MET A 340 -18.79 10.98 -33.47
N SER A 341 -19.85 11.67 -33.04
CA SER A 341 -20.03 12.09 -31.65
C SER A 341 -20.45 10.90 -30.80
N VAL A 342 -19.61 10.51 -29.83
CA VAL A 342 -19.81 9.32 -28.99
C VAL A 342 -19.70 9.61 -27.48
N GLU A 343 -19.86 10.86 -27.06
CA GLU A 343 -19.70 11.26 -25.65
C GLU A 343 -20.61 10.45 -24.70
N ASP A 344 -21.90 10.35 -25.02
CA ASP A 344 -22.86 9.57 -24.22
C ASP A 344 -22.53 8.07 -24.21
N VAL A 345 -21.97 7.55 -25.31
CA VAL A 345 -21.55 6.15 -25.43
C VAL A 345 -20.37 5.86 -24.51
N LEU A 346 -19.37 6.75 -24.49
CA LEU A 346 -18.21 6.65 -23.62
C LEU A 346 -18.60 6.79 -22.14
N TYR A 347 -19.60 7.62 -21.83
CA TYR A 347 -20.16 7.71 -20.48
C TYR A 347 -20.76 6.37 -20.03
N ASP A 348 -21.64 5.76 -20.83
CA ASP A 348 -22.25 4.46 -20.50
C ASP A 348 -21.19 3.33 -20.39
N ILE A 349 -20.13 3.37 -21.22
CA ILE A 349 -18.99 2.43 -21.10
C ILE A 349 -18.29 2.59 -19.74
N ASN A 350 -18.00 3.83 -19.33
CA ASN A 350 -17.35 4.09 -18.04
C ASN A 350 -18.24 3.66 -16.85
N GLU A 351 -19.55 3.89 -16.92
CA GLU A 351 -20.50 3.40 -15.91
C GLU A 351 -20.54 1.86 -15.87
N ALA A 352 -20.54 1.19 -17.03
CA ALA A 352 -20.45 -0.27 -17.12
C ALA A 352 -19.12 -0.80 -16.53
N HIS A 353 -18.00 -0.10 -16.75
CA HIS A 353 -16.72 -0.41 -16.14
C HIS A 353 -16.78 -0.29 -14.60
N GLY A 354 -17.43 0.76 -14.09
CA GLY A 354 -17.68 0.95 -12.67
C GLY A 354 -18.49 -0.21 -12.07
N ARG A 355 -19.52 -0.68 -12.78
CA ARG A 355 -20.29 -1.86 -12.38
C ARG A 355 -19.47 -3.15 -12.38
N LEU A 356 -18.57 -3.34 -13.35
CA LEU A 356 -17.65 -4.48 -13.33
C LEU A 356 -16.70 -4.44 -12.12
N THR A 357 -16.16 -3.27 -11.79
CA THR A 357 -15.29 -3.08 -10.61
C THR A 357 -16.06 -3.34 -9.31
N ARG A 358 -17.31 -2.86 -9.22
CA ARG A 358 -18.19 -3.14 -8.08
C ARG A 358 -18.52 -4.62 -7.97
N ALA A 359 -18.81 -5.30 -9.07
CA ALA A 359 -19.06 -6.75 -9.08
C ALA A 359 -17.86 -7.54 -8.57
N ARG A 360 -16.64 -7.13 -8.93
CA ARG A 360 -15.38 -7.70 -8.41
C ARG A 360 -15.17 -7.47 -6.92
N SER A 361 -15.82 -6.46 -6.34
CA SER A 361 -15.82 -6.24 -4.90
C SER A 361 -16.86 -7.13 -4.21
N VAL A 362 -18.10 -7.08 -4.72
CA VAL A 362 -19.27 -7.83 -4.20
C VAL A 362 -19.06 -9.34 -4.24
N LEU A 363 -18.19 -9.87 -5.11
CA LEU A 363 -17.87 -11.31 -5.13
C LEU A 363 -17.41 -11.85 -3.77
N HIS A 364 -16.83 -11.00 -2.92
CA HIS A 364 -16.36 -11.39 -1.57
C HIS A 364 -17.51 -11.71 -0.61
N SER A 365 -18.76 -11.41 -0.99
CA SER A 365 -19.94 -11.87 -0.24
C SER A 365 -20.27 -13.33 -0.54
N PHE A 366 -19.60 -13.91 -1.54
CA PHE A 366 -19.80 -15.29 -2.04
C PHE A 366 -21.28 -15.63 -2.29
N THR A 367 -22.05 -14.63 -2.72
CA THR A 367 -23.49 -14.73 -2.98
C THR A 367 -23.76 -14.46 -4.46
N PRO A 368 -24.00 -15.49 -5.29
CA PRO A 368 -24.16 -15.33 -6.73
C PRO A 368 -25.20 -14.28 -7.14
N ASP A 369 -26.34 -14.22 -6.43
CA ASP A 369 -27.43 -13.29 -6.73
C ASP A 369 -26.99 -11.82 -6.64
N ARG A 370 -26.16 -11.46 -5.65
CA ARG A 370 -25.63 -10.09 -5.51
C ARG A 370 -24.69 -9.72 -6.65
N VAL A 371 -23.91 -10.69 -7.15
CA VAL A 371 -23.03 -10.48 -8.30
C VAL A 371 -23.87 -10.34 -9.58
N LEU A 372 -24.89 -11.19 -9.75
CA LEU A 372 -25.80 -11.13 -10.89
C LEU A 372 -26.55 -9.80 -10.97
N GLU A 373 -27.01 -9.26 -9.84
CA GLU A 373 -27.65 -7.95 -9.77
C GLU A 373 -26.74 -6.84 -10.32
N VAL A 374 -25.53 -6.72 -9.77
CA VAL A 374 -24.59 -5.65 -10.17
C VAL A 374 -24.10 -5.84 -11.61
N THR A 375 -23.84 -7.08 -12.03
CA THR A 375 -23.42 -7.36 -13.41
C THR A 375 -24.56 -7.16 -14.42
N GLY A 376 -25.81 -7.41 -14.02
CA GLY A 376 -27.00 -7.11 -14.81
C GLY A 376 -27.15 -5.62 -15.10
N GLU A 377 -27.02 -4.77 -14.08
CA GLU A 377 -27.00 -3.30 -14.27
C GLU A 377 -25.90 -2.88 -15.26
N GLY A 378 -24.70 -3.43 -15.11
CA GLY A 378 -23.58 -3.16 -16.02
C GLY A 378 -23.83 -3.66 -17.44
N MET A 379 -24.53 -4.79 -17.59
CA MET A 379 -24.86 -5.37 -18.89
C MET A 379 -25.85 -4.49 -19.66
N GLU A 380 -26.83 -3.90 -18.97
CA GLU A 380 -27.76 -2.95 -19.58
C GLU A 380 -27.03 -1.71 -20.11
N LEU A 381 -26.13 -1.14 -19.30
CA LEU A 381 -25.28 -0.01 -19.69
C LEU A 381 -24.40 -0.34 -20.91
N ALA A 382 -23.67 -1.46 -20.86
CA ALA A 382 -22.80 -1.88 -21.95
C ALA A 382 -23.59 -2.19 -23.24
N THR A 383 -24.79 -2.75 -23.11
CA THR A 383 -25.68 -3.04 -24.25
C THR A 383 -26.19 -1.74 -24.88
N ARG A 384 -26.63 -0.77 -24.07
CA ARG A 384 -27.04 0.55 -24.58
C ARG A 384 -25.89 1.27 -25.29
N ALA A 385 -24.70 1.27 -24.70
CA ALA A 385 -23.51 1.84 -25.32
C ALA A 385 -23.18 1.18 -26.67
N ARG A 386 -23.21 -0.15 -26.73
CA ARG A 386 -23.00 -0.91 -27.96
C ARG A 386 -24.00 -0.49 -29.04
N ASP A 387 -25.28 -0.45 -28.71
CA ASP A 387 -26.34 -0.16 -29.68
C ASP A 387 -26.27 1.30 -30.17
N ALA A 388 -25.98 2.25 -29.28
CA ALA A 388 -25.74 3.64 -29.65
C ALA A 388 -24.46 3.81 -30.49
N GLY A 389 -23.42 3.03 -30.22
CA GLY A 389 -22.20 2.98 -31.03
C GLY A 389 -22.47 2.49 -32.46
N TYR A 390 -23.26 1.43 -32.63
CA TYR A 390 -23.69 0.99 -33.96
C TYR A 390 -24.54 2.04 -34.66
N GLN A 391 -25.48 2.66 -33.94
CA GLN A 391 -26.29 3.73 -34.51
C GLN A 391 -25.44 4.91 -35.01
N ALA A 392 -24.36 5.26 -34.31
CA ALA A 392 -23.43 6.29 -34.75
C ALA A 392 -22.69 5.88 -36.05
N LEU A 393 -22.32 4.62 -36.20
CA LEU A 393 -21.72 4.11 -37.45
C LEU A 393 -22.74 4.07 -38.59
N ASP A 394 -23.97 3.66 -38.34
CA ASP A 394 -25.04 3.68 -39.34
C ASP A 394 -25.35 5.13 -39.80
N ASP A 395 -25.37 6.09 -38.88
CA ASP A 395 -25.53 7.52 -39.18
C ASP A 395 -24.38 8.05 -40.05
N LEU A 396 -23.15 7.55 -39.84
CA LEU A 396 -22.00 7.92 -40.67
C LEU A 396 -22.20 7.45 -42.11
N ASP A 397 -22.60 6.20 -42.30
CA ASP A 397 -22.81 5.62 -43.62
C ASP A 397 -23.97 6.33 -44.34
N TYR A 398 -25.05 6.62 -43.63
CA TYR A 398 -26.15 7.43 -44.17
C TYR A 398 -25.69 8.82 -44.63
N ARG A 399 -24.86 9.51 -43.84
CA ARG A 399 -24.30 10.83 -44.22
C ARG A 399 -23.41 10.73 -45.46
N ARG A 400 -22.63 9.66 -45.60
CA ARG A 400 -21.77 9.43 -46.77
C ARG A 400 -22.58 9.19 -48.04
N GLU A 401 -23.62 8.36 -47.96
CA GLU A 401 -24.53 8.11 -49.09
C GLU A 401 -25.26 9.40 -49.50
N GLY A 402 -25.77 10.16 -48.53
CA GLY A 402 -26.43 11.45 -48.78
C GLY A 402 -25.50 12.49 -49.41
N LEU A 403 -24.25 12.57 -48.95
CA LEU A 403 -23.23 13.44 -49.54
C LEU A 403 -22.89 13.01 -50.97
N ALA A 404 -22.71 11.71 -51.22
CA ALA A 404 -22.44 11.18 -52.56
C ALA A 404 -23.59 11.52 -53.53
N LEU A 405 -24.83 11.31 -53.12
CA LEU A 405 -26.02 11.68 -53.92
C LEU A 405 -26.06 13.19 -54.20
N SER A 406 -25.81 14.01 -53.18
CA SER A 406 -25.78 15.47 -53.31
C SER A 406 -24.69 15.94 -54.28
N LEU A 407 -23.50 15.34 -54.21
CA LEU A 407 -22.39 15.62 -55.13
C LEU A 407 -22.73 15.22 -56.57
N ILE A 408 -23.43 14.11 -56.79
CA ILE A 408 -23.91 13.70 -58.13
C ILE A 408 -24.88 14.75 -58.68
N VAL A 409 -25.86 15.19 -57.88
CA VAL A 409 -26.83 16.22 -58.29
C VAL A 409 -26.12 17.54 -58.63
N ILE A 410 -25.18 17.97 -57.79
CA ILE A 410 -24.37 19.18 -58.02
C ILE A 410 -23.53 19.05 -59.30
N ALA A 411 -22.91 17.90 -59.54
CA ALA A 411 -22.11 17.66 -60.74
C ALA A 411 -22.97 17.70 -62.03
N VAL A 412 -24.17 17.11 -62.00
CA VAL A 412 -25.12 17.17 -63.12
C VAL A 412 -25.57 18.61 -63.39
N LEU A 413 -25.93 19.36 -62.34
CA LEU A 413 -26.27 20.79 -62.46
C LEU A 413 -25.10 21.61 -63.00
N GLY A 414 -23.89 21.38 -62.49
CA GLY A 414 -22.67 22.05 -62.97
C GLY A 414 -22.38 21.77 -64.44
N LEU A 415 -22.53 20.53 -64.89
CA LEU A 415 -22.39 20.13 -66.30
C LEU A 415 -23.46 20.78 -67.18
N ALA A 416 -24.72 20.81 -66.73
CA ALA A 416 -25.81 21.46 -67.45
C ALA A 416 -25.57 22.97 -67.58
N LEU A 417 -25.13 23.63 -66.51
CA LEU A 417 -24.79 25.05 -66.51
C LEU A 417 -23.63 25.36 -67.45
N TYR A 418 -22.57 24.53 -67.41
CA TYR A 418 -21.44 24.63 -68.32
C TYR A 418 -21.86 24.48 -69.79
N ALA A 419 -22.68 23.47 -70.09
CA ALA A 419 -23.21 23.27 -71.43
C ALA A 419 -24.03 24.48 -71.90
N LYS A 420 -24.86 25.07 -71.01
CA LYS A 420 -25.67 26.23 -71.36
C LYS A 420 -24.86 27.51 -71.56
N ILE A 421 -23.81 27.73 -70.76
CA ILE A 421 -22.88 28.86 -70.96
C ILE A 421 -22.21 28.74 -72.32
N ARG A 422 -21.73 27.54 -72.66
CA ARG A 422 -21.06 27.28 -73.95
C ARG A 422 -21.99 27.50 -75.15
N ASP A 423 -23.26 27.11 -75.03
CA ASP A 423 -24.31 27.35 -76.01
C ASP A 423 -24.51 28.87 -76.25
N LEU A 424 -24.68 29.65 -75.17
CA LEU A 424 -24.83 31.10 -75.23
C LEU A 424 -23.59 31.82 -75.79
N ASP A 425 -22.39 31.36 -75.48
CA ASP A 425 -21.15 31.91 -76.04
C ASP A 425 -21.03 31.64 -77.55
N SER A 426 -21.53 30.50 -78.01
CA SER A 426 -21.60 30.17 -79.44
C SER A 426 -22.62 31.04 -80.19
N GLU A 427 -23.72 31.43 -79.55
CA GLU A 427 -24.70 32.35 -80.11
C GLU A 427 -24.21 33.82 -80.13
N ARG A 428 -23.34 34.21 -79.19
CA ARG A 428 -22.77 35.57 -79.10
C ARG A 428 -21.62 35.85 -80.06
N ASN A 429 -20.93 34.81 -80.53
CA ASN A 429 -19.81 34.90 -81.48
C ASN A 429 -20.07 33.97 -82.68
N PRO A 430 -21.08 34.25 -83.52
CA PRO A 430 -21.29 33.49 -84.73
C PRO A 430 -20.13 33.78 -85.68
N SER A 431 -19.35 32.74 -85.97
CA SER A 431 -18.23 32.76 -86.93
C SER A 431 -18.65 33.19 -88.32
#